data_AF-A0A1Y3BJZ6-F1
#
_entry.id   AF-A0A1Y3BJZ6-F1
#
_cell.length_a   1.000
_cell.length_b   1.000
_cell.length_c   1.000
_cell.angle_alpha   90.00
_cell.angle_beta   90.00
_cell.angle_gamma   90.00
#
_symmetry.space_group_name_H-M   'P 1'
#
loop_
_entity.id
_entity.type
_entity.pdbx_description
1 polymer ?
#
loop_
_entity_poly.entity_id
_entity_poly.type
_entity_poly.pdbx_seq_one_letter_code
_entity_poly.pdbx_strand_id
1 'polypeptide(L)'
;MIELDVQLSKDHIPIIYHDFDIQTFLVNRHNNSEHVSMKIPLKDFPKHSLQQISTNYMQHIPSNVSEFFQSFETLEAVLNYTDPNCGIDVEIKYPSQLTVCYCKF
;
A
#
# COMPACT_ATOMS: atom_id res chain seq x y z
N MET A 1 -9.37 -2.07 20.45
CA MET A 1 -9.95 -1.60 19.19
C MET A 1 -8.80 -1.38 18.22
N ILE A 2 -8.93 -1.84 16.98
CA ILE A 2 -7.95 -1.62 15.91
C ILE A 2 -8.60 -0.79 14.80
N GLU A 3 -7.82 0.04 14.13
CA GLU A 3 -8.23 0.81 12.94
C GLU A 3 -7.56 0.19 11.71
N LEU A 4 -8.30 0.09 10.62
CA LEU A 4 -7.88 -0.57 9.38
C LEU A 4 -8.27 0.26 8.16
N ASP A 5 -7.25 0.75 7.45
CA ASP A 5 -7.37 1.27 6.10
C ASP A 5 -7.42 0.15 5.07
N VAL A 6 -8.56 -0.01 4.40
CA VAL A 6 -8.78 -1.09 3.44
C VAL A 6 -8.89 -0.53 2.02
N GLN A 7 -8.06 -1.07 1.13
CA GLN A 7 -8.09 -0.80 -0.31
C GLN A 7 -8.16 -2.09 -1.11
N LEU A 8 -8.50 -2.02 -2.39
CA LEU A 8 -8.45 -3.17 -3.30
C LEU A 8 -7.15 -3.16 -4.11
N SER A 9 -6.50 -4.32 -4.18
CA SER A 9 -5.48 -4.61 -5.18
C SER A 9 -6.09 -4.75 -6.59
N LYS A 10 -5.24 -4.88 -7.62
CA LYS A 10 -5.67 -5.08 -9.02
C LYS A 10 -6.53 -6.32 -9.23
N ASP A 11 -6.25 -7.37 -8.47
CA ASP A 11 -7.00 -8.63 -8.44
C ASP A 11 -8.21 -8.60 -7.49
N HIS A 12 -8.62 -7.41 -7.03
CA HIS A 12 -9.77 -7.16 -6.15
C HIS A 12 -9.66 -7.83 -4.78
N ILE A 13 -8.43 -8.00 -4.28
CA ILE A 13 -8.19 -8.53 -2.94
C ILE A 13 -8.15 -7.34 -1.95
N PRO A 14 -8.90 -7.37 -0.84
CA PRO A 14 -8.83 -6.34 0.18
C PRO A 14 -7.48 -6.38 0.92
N ILE A 15 -6.72 -5.30 0.81
CA ILE A 15 -5.38 -5.12 1.40
C ILE A 15 -5.45 -4.01 2.45
N ILE A 16 -4.73 -4.22 3.56
CA ILE A 16 -4.53 -3.22 4.60
C ILE A 16 -3.36 -2.32 4.21
N TYR A 17 -3.65 -1.06 3.87
CA TYR A 17 -2.64 -0.05 3.55
C TYR A 17 -3.22 1.37 3.52
N HIS A 18 -2.52 2.33 4.11
CA HIS A 18 -3.00 3.71 4.27
C HIS A 18 -2.92 4.57 3.00
N ASP A 19 -1.81 4.50 2.25
CA ASP A 19 -1.54 5.39 1.12
C ASP A 19 -2.12 4.85 -0.20
N PHE A 20 -2.49 5.73 -1.14
CA PHE A 20 -3.00 5.30 -2.45
C PHE A 20 -1.91 4.86 -3.42
N ASP A 21 -0.66 5.25 -3.17
CA ASP A 21 0.47 4.99 -4.04
C ASP A 21 1.60 4.29 -3.29
N ILE A 22 2.33 3.42 -3.98
CA ILE A 22 3.53 2.77 -3.51
C ILE A 22 4.74 3.44 -4.16
N GLN A 23 5.70 3.86 -3.33
CA GLN A 23 6.96 4.38 -3.82
C GLN A 23 7.91 3.23 -4.15
N THR A 24 8.35 3.16 -5.40
CA THR A 24 9.32 2.16 -5.88
C THR A 24 10.51 2.83 -6.54
N PHE A 25 11.64 2.12 -6.57
CA PHE A 25 12.89 2.58 -7.17
C PHE A 25 13.22 1.70 -8.36
N LEU A 26 13.30 2.31 -9.54
CA LEU A 26 13.85 1.64 -10.70
C LEU A 26 15.37 1.72 -10.65
N VAL A 27 16.02 0.55 -10.69
CA VAL A 27 17.47 0.46 -10.85
C VAL A 27 17.79 0.44 -12.33
N ASN A 28 18.52 1.44 -12.82
CA ASN A 28 19.03 1.44 -14.19
C ASN A 28 20.11 0.35 -14.31
N ARG A 29 19.84 -0.69 -15.10
CA ARG A 29 20.75 -1.83 -15.30
C ARG A 29 22.11 -1.44 -15.92
N HIS A 30 22.22 -0.24 -16.50
CA HIS A 30 23.44 0.22 -17.16
C HIS A 30 24.30 1.15 -16.27
N ASN A 31 23.68 1.81 -15.29
CA ASN A 31 24.32 2.72 -14.33
C ASN A 31 23.70 2.50 -12.95
N ASN A 32 24.38 1.71 -12.10
CA ASN A 32 23.94 1.35 -10.74
C ASN A 32 23.84 2.55 -9.75
N SER A 33 24.10 3.76 -10.20
CA SER A 33 24.13 4.99 -9.40
C SER A 33 22.88 5.86 -9.54
N GLU A 34 22.00 5.59 -10.51
CA GLU A 34 20.76 6.33 -10.71
C GLU A 34 19.55 5.49 -10.31
N HIS A 35 18.97 5.83 -9.16
CA HIS A 35 17.67 5.31 -8.73
C HIS A 35 16.59 6.34 -9.08
N VAL A 36 15.73 6.01 -10.03
CA VAL A 36 14.54 6.82 -10.31
C VAL A 36 13.43 6.36 -9.37
N SER A 37 13.04 7.23 -8.44
CA SER A 37 11.88 6.97 -7.59
C SER A 37 10.60 7.29 -8.37
N MET A 38 9.66 6.35 -8.37
CA MET A 38 8.34 6.52 -8.97
C MET A 38 7.25 6.10 -7.99
N LYS A 39 6.11 6.80 -8.05
CA LYS A 39 4.89 6.44 -7.33
C LYS A 39 3.97 5.70 -8.29
N ILE A 40 3.52 4.52 -7.88
CA ILE A 40 2.57 3.71 -8.67
C ILE A 40 1.34 3.46 -7.79
N PRO A 41 0.12 3.66 -8.31
CA PRO A 41 -1.10 3.40 -7.55
C PRO A 41 -1.16 1.95 -7.06
N LEU A 42 -1.51 1.76 -5.77
CA LEU A 42 -1.63 0.44 -5.16
C LEU A 42 -2.62 -0.45 -5.91
N LYS A 43 -3.75 0.14 -6.36
CA LYS A 43 -4.79 -0.55 -7.13
C LYS A 43 -4.31 -1.15 -8.46
N ASP A 44 -3.12 -0.76 -8.94
CA ASP A 44 -2.56 -1.26 -10.19
C ASP A 44 -1.61 -2.46 -9.96
N PHE A 45 -1.39 -2.87 -8.70
CA PHE A 45 -0.62 -4.06 -8.35
C PHE A 45 -1.51 -5.23 -7.98
N PRO A 46 -1.26 -6.44 -8.51
CA PRO A 46 -1.86 -7.66 -7.96
C PRO A 46 -1.22 -7.98 -6.60
N LYS A 47 -1.97 -8.63 -5.71
CA LYS A 47 -1.55 -8.91 -4.33
C LYS A 47 -0.20 -9.63 -4.23
N HIS A 48 0.05 -10.59 -5.12
CA HIS A 48 1.32 -11.33 -5.11
C HIS A 48 2.54 -10.45 -5.41
N SER A 49 2.38 -9.39 -6.21
CA SER A 49 3.46 -8.45 -6.52
C SER A 49 3.71 -7.50 -5.36
N LEU A 50 2.67 -7.10 -4.62
CA LEU A 50 2.80 -6.27 -3.42
C LEU A 50 3.71 -6.92 -2.36
N GLN A 51 3.62 -8.24 -2.19
CA GLN A 51 4.47 -9.00 -1.28
C GLN A 51 5.96 -9.04 -1.70
N GLN A 52 6.25 -8.74 -2.97
CA GLN A 52 7.60 -8.73 -3.52
C GLN A 52 8.22 -7.34 -3.55
N ILE A 53 7.43 -6.29 -3.29
CA ILE A 53 7.95 -4.93 -3.21
C ILE A 53 8.71 -4.81 -1.89
N SER A 54 10.03 -4.70 -1.99
CA SER A 54 10.86 -4.32 -0.85
C SER A 54 10.52 -2.87 -0.51
N THR A 55 9.84 -2.63 0.61
CA THR A 55 9.62 -1.30 1.18
C THR A 55 10.89 -0.72 1.84
N ASN A 56 12.04 -1.38 1.67
CA ASN A 56 13.32 -1.15 2.35
C ASN A 56 14.09 0.10 1.90
N TYR A 57 13.43 1.15 1.44
CA TYR A 57 14.14 2.39 1.13
C TYR A 57 13.39 3.61 1.63
N MET A 58 13.09 3.61 2.92
CA MET A 58 12.96 4.86 3.66
C MET A 58 14.35 5.28 4.13
N GLN A 59 14.98 6.24 3.44
CA GLN A 59 16.30 6.79 3.79
C GLN A 59 16.39 7.37 5.22
N HIS A 60 15.26 7.52 5.91
CA HIS A 60 15.16 8.08 7.26
C HIS A 60 14.90 7.05 8.36
N ILE A 61 14.72 5.77 8.03
CA ILE A 61 14.52 4.73 9.05
C ILE A 61 15.88 4.09 9.36
N PRO A 62 16.35 4.14 10.62
CA PRO A 62 17.62 3.51 10.98
C PRO A 62 17.54 1.99 10.74
N SER A 63 18.65 1.42 10.24
CA SER A 63 18.72 0.06 9.67
C SER A 63 18.31 -1.07 10.62
N ASN A 64 18.24 -0.79 11.93
CA ASN A 64 17.76 -1.68 12.98
C ASN A 64 16.23 -1.75 13.11
N VAL A 65 15.48 -0.94 12.34
CA VAL A 65 14.00 -0.91 12.30
C VAL A 65 13.48 -1.33 10.90
N SER A 66 14.38 -1.53 9.92
CA SER A 66 14.05 -1.70 8.51
C SER A 66 13.42 -3.04 8.14
N GLU A 67 13.57 -4.10 8.93
CA GLU A 67 13.01 -5.42 8.60
C GLU A 67 11.51 -5.54 8.92
N PHE A 68 10.93 -4.49 9.50
CA PHE A 68 9.67 -4.55 10.18
C PHE A 68 8.67 -3.56 9.56
N PHE A 69 7.71 -4.15 8.84
CA PHE A 69 6.33 -3.69 8.72
C PHE A 69 6.00 -2.57 7.73
N GLN A 70 5.97 -2.94 6.45
CA GLN A 70 4.75 -2.68 5.67
C GLN A 70 4.35 -3.97 4.96
N SER A 71 3.68 -4.86 5.70
CA SER A 71 3.03 -6.02 5.10
C SER A 71 1.74 -5.55 4.44
N PHE A 72 1.62 -5.75 3.12
CA PHE A 72 0.35 -5.66 2.39
C PHE A 72 -0.54 -6.86 2.73
N GLU A 73 -0.90 -6.96 4.01
CA GLU A 73 -1.70 -8.07 4.52
C GLU A 73 -3.15 -7.95 4.04
N THR A 74 -3.80 -9.09 3.90
CA THR A 74 -5.21 -9.11 3.53
C THR A 74 -6.11 -8.79 4.72
N LEU A 75 -7.26 -8.15 4.48
CA LEU A 75 -8.26 -7.96 5.52
C LEU A 75 -8.68 -9.31 6.15
N GLU A 76 -8.85 -10.35 5.32
CA GLU A 76 -9.18 -11.71 5.78
C GLU A 76 -8.17 -12.23 6.80
N ALA A 77 -6.88 -12.14 6.50
CA ALA A 77 -5.83 -12.59 7.42
C ALA A 77 -5.86 -11.80 8.74
N VAL A 78 -5.95 -10.47 8.68
CA VAL A 78 -6.03 -9.64 9.89
C VAL A 78 -7.23 -10.01 10.75
N LEU A 79 -8.41 -10.20 10.14
CA LEU A 79 -9.62 -10.62 10.87
C LEU A 79 -9.47 -12.02 11.48
N ASN A 80 -8.81 -12.95 10.80
CA ASN A 80 -8.57 -14.31 11.32
C ASN A 80 -7.61 -14.34 12.52
N TYR A 81 -6.66 -13.40 12.60
CA TYR A 81 -5.72 -13.31 13.72
C TYR A 81 -6.18 -12.41 14.86
N THR A 82 -7.20 -11.58 14.64
CA THR A 82 -7.69 -10.62 15.63
C THR A 82 -8.60 -11.30 16.66
N ASP A 83 -8.46 -10.94 17.94
CA ASP A 83 -9.39 -11.37 19.00
C ASP A 83 -10.84 -11.01 18.61
N PRO A 84 -11.78 -11.97 18.59
CA PRO A 84 -13.18 -11.71 18.26
C PRO A 84 -13.87 -10.66 19.14
N ASN A 85 -13.34 -10.36 20.33
CA ASN A 85 -13.87 -9.33 21.23
C ASN A 85 -13.23 -7.95 21.01
N CYS A 86 -12.24 -7.84 20.12
CA CYS A 86 -11.64 -6.56 19.78
C CYS A 86 -12.57 -5.80 18.82
N GLY A 87 -12.96 -4.59 19.19
CA GLY A 87 -13.64 -3.68 18.24
C GLY A 87 -12.75 -3.37 17.04
N ILE A 88 -13.33 -3.27 15.86
CA ILE A 88 -12.62 -2.97 14.62
C ILE A 88 -13.29 -1.75 13.97
N ASP A 89 -12.47 -0.74 13.68
CA ASP A 89 -12.85 0.43 12.89
C ASP A 89 -12.24 0.27 11.49
N VAL A 90 -13.06 0.36 10.44
CA VAL A 90 -12.63 0.07 9.06
C VAL A 90 -12.90 1.28 8.18
N GLU A 91 -11.83 1.91 7.69
CA GLU A 91 -11.91 2.93 6.66
C GLU A 91 -11.80 2.28 5.27
N ILE A 92 -12.84 2.43 4.44
CA ILE A 92 -12.79 1.98 3.05
C ILE A 92 -12.22 3.10 2.18
N LYS A 93 -11.02 2.85 1.65
CA LYS A 93 -10.29 3.79 0.80
C LYS A 93 -10.41 3.41 -0.68
N TYR A 94 -10.75 4.39 -1.51
CA TYR A 94 -10.72 4.25 -2.97
C TYR A 94 -10.14 5.52 -3.60
N PRO A 95 -9.14 5.41 -4.50
CA PRO A 95 -8.52 6.56 -5.13
C PRO A 95 -9.49 7.21 -6.13
N SER A 96 -10.26 8.17 -5.65
CA SER A 96 -11.16 8.97 -6.47
C SER A 96 -10.41 10.21 -6.96
N GLN A 97 -10.09 10.28 -8.26
CA GLN A 97 -9.90 11.59 -8.87
C GLN A 97 -11.28 12.25 -8.95
N LEU A 98 -11.51 13.28 -8.13
CA LEU A 98 -12.66 14.16 -8.30
C LEU A 98 -12.56 14.78 -9.70
N THR A 99 -13.28 14.19 -10.66
CA THR A 99 -13.48 14.83 -11.95
C THR A 99 -14.46 15.96 -11.68
N VAL A 100 -13.95 17.20 -11.60
CA VAL A 100 -14.81 18.38 -11.53
C VAL A 100 -15.57 18.45 -12.85
N CYS A 101 -16.77 17.89 -12.89
CA CYS A 101 -17.71 18.11 -13.98
C CYS A 101 -18.20 19.55 -13.87
N TYR A 102 -17.61 20.45 -14.67
CA TYR A 102 -18.20 21.76 -14.88
C TYR A 102 -19.51 21.56 -15.64
N CYS A 103 -20.64 21.61 -14.93
CA CYS A 103 -21.93 21.85 -15.57
C CYS A 103 -21.85 23.24 -16.24
N LYS A 104 -21.72 23.25 -17.56
CA LYS A 104 -21.92 24.46 -18.35
C LYS A 104 -23.42 24.79 -18.29
N PHE A 105 -23.76 25.82 -17.52
CA PHE A 105 -25.06 26.50 -17.63
C PHE A 105 -25.03 27.48 -18.80
#